data_AF-A0A8S4SKH7-F1
#
_entry.id   AF-A0A8S4SKH7-F1
#
_cell.length_a   1.000
_cell.length_b   1.000
_cell.length_c   1.000
_cell.angle_alpha   90.00
_cell.angle_beta   90.00
_cell.angle_gamma   90.00
#
_symmetry.space_group_name_H-M   'P 1'
#
loop_
_entity.id
_entity.type
_entity.pdbx_description
1 polymer ?
#
loop_
_entity_poly.entity_id
_entity_poly.type
_entity_poly.pdbx_seq_one_letter_code
_entity_poly.pdbx_strand_id
1 'polypeptide(L)'
;MRCFPTLWFSLTKVKDALTYSRSQKWKWPGHVARAPNNKWTKRTSLWKGPKGIRKRGRPKLRLADEMEIVAGENWLESALNRAEWQRMEEAFTHKESSVSKLNLSKKKKNLT
;
A
#
# COMPACT_ATOMS: atom_id res chain seq x y z
N MET A 1 -16.36 -30.15 24.18
CA MET A 1 -16.82 -30.04 22.78
C MET A 1 -16.35 -28.69 22.25
N ARG A 2 -15.39 -28.66 21.32
CA ARG A 2 -14.89 -27.41 20.73
C ARG A 2 -15.59 -27.22 19.40
N CYS A 3 -16.67 -26.44 19.39
CA CYS A 3 -17.29 -25.96 18.17
C CYS A 3 -16.30 -24.98 17.52
N PHE A 4 -15.51 -25.46 16.56
CA PHE A 4 -14.59 -24.61 15.81
C PHE A 4 -15.41 -23.63 14.94
N PRO A 5 -15.17 -22.30 15.04
CA PRO A 5 -16.06 -21.26 14.50
C PRO A 5 -15.82 -20.98 13.01
N THR A 6 -15.47 -21.99 12.21
CA THR A 6 -15.15 -21.77 10.79
C THR A 6 -16.38 -21.44 9.96
N LEU A 7 -17.58 -21.86 10.39
CA LEU A 7 -18.85 -21.57 9.70
C LEU A 7 -19.36 -20.13 9.93
N TRP A 8 -18.94 -19.46 11.01
CA TRP A 8 -19.42 -18.10 11.32
C TRP A 8 -18.82 -17.04 10.39
N PHE A 9 -17.56 -17.24 9.99
CA PHE A 9 -16.86 -16.31 9.11
C PHE A 9 -17.32 -16.38 7.66
N SER A 10 -17.89 -17.50 7.18
CA SER A 10 -18.41 -17.59 5.82
C SER A 10 -19.78 -16.91 5.66
N LEU A 11 -20.57 -16.84 6.73
CA LEU A 11 -21.89 -16.18 6.72
C LEU A 11 -21.79 -14.66 6.82
N THR A 12 -20.73 -14.16 7.46
CA THR A 12 -20.50 -12.74 7.65
C THR A 12 -19.60 -12.20 6.54
N LYS A 13 -20.00 -11.14 5.82
CA LYS A 13 -19.17 -10.44 4.81
C LYS A 13 -18.00 -9.67 5.44
N VAL A 14 -17.46 -10.16 6.56
CA VAL A 14 -16.39 -9.52 7.32
C VAL A 14 -15.11 -9.66 6.51
N LYS A 15 -14.63 -8.54 5.99
CA LYS A 15 -13.33 -8.45 5.33
C LYS A 15 -12.25 -8.27 6.38
N ASP A 16 -11.12 -8.93 6.20
CA ASP A 16 -9.95 -8.73 7.05
C ASP A 16 -9.51 -7.26 6.99
N ALA A 17 -9.40 -6.61 8.16
CA ALA A 17 -9.09 -5.19 8.28
C ALA A 17 -7.73 -4.84 7.66
N LEU A 18 -6.76 -5.76 7.70
CA LEU A 18 -5.44 -5.56 7.11
C LEU A 18 -5.50 -5.57 5.58
N THR A 19 -6.20 -6.54 4.97
CA THR A 19 -6.44 -6.53 3.51
C THR A 19 -7.20 -5.27 3.05
N TYR A 20 -8.19 -4.84 3.83
CA TYR A 20 -8.96 -3.64 3.51
C TYR A 20 -8.11 -2.36 3.59
N SER A 21 -7.32 -2.19 4.64
CA SER A 21 -6.44 -1.01 4.76
C SER A 21 -5.40 -0.95 3.64
N ARG A 22 -4.84 -2.10 3.22
CA ARG A 22 -3.88 -2.18 2.10
C ARG A 22 -4.50 -1.82 0.76
N SER A 23 -5.69 -2.36 0.47
CA SER A 23 -6.44 -2.01 -0.74
C SER A 23 -6.76 -0.51 -0.80
N GLN A 24 -7.18 0.09 0.31
CA GLN A 24 -7.41 1.53 0.37
C GLN A 24 -6.13 2.35 0.17
N LYS A 25 -5.01 1.90 0.77
CA LYS A 25 -3.68 2.51 0.58
C LYS A 25 -3.28 2.52 -0.91
N TRP A 26 -3.58 1.47 -1.67
CA TRP A 26 -3.32 1.40 -3.12
C TRP A 26 -4.29 2.24 -3.96
N LYS A 27 -5.59 2.26 -3.61
CA LYS A 27 -6.61 3.02 -4.36
C LYS A 27 -6.40 4.53 -4.29
N TRP A 28 -5.90 5.01 -3.16
CA TRP A 28 -5.72 6.44 -2.91
C TRP A 28 -4.78 7.15 -3.91
N PRO A 29 -3.54 6.67 -4.18
CA PRO A 29 -2.67 7.27 -5.20
C PRO A 29 -3.32 7.36 -6.58
N GLY A 30 -4.03 6.30 -7.00
CA GLY A 30 -4.81 6.34 -8.24
C GLY A 30 -5.90 7.41 -8.24
N HIS A 31 -6.61 7.57 -7.13
CA HIS A 31 -7.58 8.65 -6.98
C HIS A 31 -6.93 10.03 -7.06
N VAL A 32 -5.77 10.22 -6.42
CA VAL A 32 -5.02 11.48 -6.44
C VAL A 32 -4.48 11.80 -7.83
N ALA A 33 -3.97 10.80 -8.57
CA ALA A 33 -3.47 10.97 -9.94
C ALA A 33 -4.56 11.48 -10.89
N ARG A 34 -5.79 10.94 -10.76
CA ARG A 34 -6.96 11.34 -11.57
C ARG A 34 -7.66 12.60 -11.08
N ALA A 35 -7.29 13.13 -9.91
CA ALA A 35 -7.88 14.36 -9.41
C ALA A 35 -7.51 15.55 -10.32
N PRO A 36 -8.43 16.53 -10.50
CA PRO A 36 -8.21 17.66 -11.39
C PRO A 36 -6.99 18.51 -10.98
N ASN A 37 -6.36 19.11 -11.98
CA ASN A 37 -5.02 19.72 -11.95
C ASN A 37 -4.97 21.08 -11.23
N ASN A 38 -5.42 21.17 -9.97
CA ASN A 38 -5.00 22.28 -9.11
C ASN A 38 -5.19 22.05 -7.59
N LYS A 39 -5.55 20.83 -7.17
CA LYS A 39 -5.73 20.55 -5.75
C LYS A 39 -4.38 20.45 -5.04
N TRP A 40 -4.24 21.15 -3.92
CA TRP A 40 -3.09 21.05 -3.00
C TRP A 40 -2.71 19.58 -2.73
N THR A 41 -3.72 18.72 -2.59
CA THR A 41 -3.57 17.28 -2.39
C THR A 41 -2.69 16.63 -3.47
N LYS A 42 -2.93 16.92 -4.75
CA LYS A 42 -2.15 16.36 -5.86
C LYS A 42 -0.72 16.87 -5.84
N ARG A 43 -0.53 18.18 -5.63
CA ARG A 43 0.80 18.80 -5.55
C ARG A 43 1.62 18.22 -4.40
N THR A 44 1.01 18.01 -3.23
CA THR A 44 1.71 17.49 -2.05
C THR A 44 2.03 16.01 -2.18
N SER A 45 1.11 15.20 -2.68
CA SER A 45 1.31 13.75 -2.80
C SER A 45 2.32 13.38 -3.88
N LEU A 46 2.38 14.15 -4.98
CA LEU A 46 3.32 13.92 -6.09
C LEU A 46 4.69 14.53 -5.86
N TRP A 47 4.85 15.32 -4.80
CA TRP A 47 6.12 15.96 -4.51
C TRP A 47 7.15 14.93 -4.03
N LYS A 48 8.09 14.56 -4.91
CA LYS A 48 9.21 13.66 -4.61
C LYS A 48 10.19 14.26 -3.56
N GLY A 49 10.13 15.57 -3.32
CA GLY A 49 11.01 16.26 -2.38
C GLY A 49 12.46 16.30 -2.83
N PRO A 50 13.37 16.84 -2.00
CA PRO A 50 14.80 16.90 -2.33
C PRO A 50 15.40 15.49 -2.43
N LYS A 51 16.27 15.32 -3.43
CA LYS A 51 17.06 14.08 -3.61
C LYS A 51 18.08 13.96 -2.46
N GLY A 52 18.26 12.76 -1.93
CA GLY A 52 19.25 12.47 -0.88
C GLY A 52 18.75 11.56 0.25
N ILE A 53 19.58 11.44 1.29
CA ILE A 53 19.32 10.59 2.46
C ILE A 53 18.27 11.25 3.36
N ARG A 54 17.28 10.47 3.81
CA ARG A 54 16.25 10.94 4.73
C ARG A 54 16.76 10.92 6.17
N LYS A 55 16.49 11.98 6.93
CA LYS A 55 16.86 12.08 8.35
C LYS A 55 16.24 10.93 9.16
N ARG A 56 16.96 10.49 10.20
CA ARG A 56 16.49 9.51 11.19
C ARG A 56 15.15 9.95 11.78
N GLY A 57 14.22 9.01 11.93
CA GLY A 57 12.86 9.27 12.44
C GLY A 57 11.78 9.46 11.36
N ARG A 58 12.14 9.75 10.09
CA ARG A 58 11.17 9.71 8.99
C ARG A 58 11.03 8.31 8.40
N PRO A 59 9.85 7.95 7.85
CA PRO A 59 9.69 6.72 7.08
C PRO A 59 10.73 6.62 5.96
N LYS A 60 11.27 5.40 5.78
CA LYS A 60 12.31 5.10 4.78
C LYS A 60 11.81 5.29 3.35
N LEU A 61 10.61 4.80 3.06
CA LEU A 61 9.96 4.92 1.76
C LEU A 61 8.83 5.94 1.85
N ARG A 62 8.66 6.75 0.80
CA ARG A 62 7.43 7.51 0.57
C ARG A 62 6.40 6.61 -0.09
N LEU A 63 5.14 7.03 -0.04
CA LEU A 63 4.09 6.38 -0.82
C LEU A 63 4.44 6.32 -2.32
N ALA A 64 4.97 7.42 -2.89
CA ALA A 64 5.41 7.44 -4.29
C ALA A 64 6.51 6.40 -4.59
N ASP A 65 7.47 6.23 -3.67
CA ASP A 65 8.54 5.24 -3.80
C ASP A 65 7.96 3.81 -3.74
N GLU A 66 6.97 3.57 -2.87
CA GLU A 66 6.24 2.30 -2.81
C GLU A 66 5.43 2.01 -4.08
N MET A 67 4.83 3.03 -4.69
CA MET A 67 4.10 2.89 -5.96
C MET A 67 5.07 2.56 -7.10
N GLU A 68 6.20 3.26 -7.17
CA GLU A 68 7.25 3.04 -8.16
C GLU A 68 7.81 1.61 -8.11
N ILE A 69 7.91 1.03 -6.91
CA ILE A 69 8.34 -0.35 -6.68
C ILE A 69 7.34 -1.40 -7.21
N VAL A 70 6.07 -1.05 -7.44
CA VAL A 70 5.03 -1.99 -7.91
C VAL A 70 4.59 -1.71 -9.35
N ALA A 71 4.37 -0.43 -9.69
CA ALA A 71 3.88 0.01 -10.99
C ALA A 71 4.96 0.61 -11.90
N GLY A 72 6.20 0.76 -11.42
CA GLY A 72 7.32 1.33 -12.18
C GLY A 72 7.41 2.85 -12.13
N GLU A 73 8.41 3.41 -12.83
CA GLU A 73 8.71 4.85 -12.81
C GLU A 73 7.53 5.71 -13.30
N ASN A 74 6.82 5.22 -14.32
CA ASN A 74 5.66 5.88 -14.93
C ASN A 74 4.33 5.52 -14.26
N TRP A 75 4.34 5.15 -12.98
CA TRP A 75 3.11 4.73 -12.27
C TRP A 75 1.99 5.77 -12.32
N LEU A 76 2.30 7.06 -12.54
CA LEU A 76 1.29 8.10 -12.71
C LEU A 76 0.42 7.89 -13.95
N GLU A 77 1.01 7.40 -15.04
CA GLU A 77 0.30 7.11 -16.30
C GLU A 77 -0.59 5.88 -16.10
N SER A 78 -0.03 4.80 -15.54
CA SER A 78 -0.80 3.60 -15.19
C SER A 78 -1.92 3.91 -14.18
N ALA A 79 -1.72 4.88 -13.29
CA ALA A 79 -2.71 5.33 -12.33
C ALA A 79 -3.88 6.11 -12.97
N LEU A 80 -3.70 6.69 -14.16
CA LEU A 80 -4.80 7.31 -14.90
C LEU A 80 -5.78 6.24 -15.40
N ASN A 81 -5.26 5.08 -15.83
CA ASN A 81 -6.08 3.95 -16.25
C ASN A 81 -6.63 3.19 -15.03
N ARG A 82 -7.94 3.29 -14.78
CA ARG A 82 -8.58 2.66 -13.61
C ARG A 82 -8.48 1.13 -13.63
N ALA A 83 -8.62 0.50 -14.78
CA ALA A 83 -8.60 -0.96 -14.90
C ALA A 83 -7.19 -1.52 -14.66
N GLU A 84 -6.18 -0.87 -15.25
CA GLU A 84 -4.78 -1.22 -15.04
C GLU A 84 -4.37 -1.01 -13.58
N TRP A 85 -4.75 0.12 -12.99
CA TRP A 85 -4.47 0.42 -11.58
C TRP A 85 -5.09 -0.60 -10.63
N GLN A 86 -6.33 -1.04 -10.91
CA GLN A 86 -7.01 -2.06 -10.10
C GLN A 86 -6.34 -3.43 -10.24
N ARG A 87 -5.86 -3.81 -11.42
CA ARG A 87 -5.14 -5.08 -11.63
C ARG A 87 -3.87 -5.18 -10.78
N MET A 88 -3.19 -4.07 -10.55
CA MET A 88 -1.96 -4.03 -9.75
C MET A 88 -2.20 -4.09 -8.22
N GLU A 89 -3.45 -3.92 -7.76
CA GLU A 89 -3.81 -3.95 -6.33
C GLU A 89 -3.47 -5.28 -5.65
N GLU A 90 -3.65 -6.38 -6.37
CA GLU A 90 -3.34 -7.73 -5.90
C GLU A 90 -1.83 -7.88 -5.64
N ALA A 91 -1.01 -7.43 -6.59
CA ALA A 91 0.46 -7.49 -6.48
C ALA A 91 0.97 -6.67 -5.27
N PHE A 92 0.40 -5.50 -5.02
CA PHE A 92 0.74 -4.67 -3.86
C PHE A 92 0.38 -5.37 -2.53
N THR A 93 -0.83 -5.95 -2.45
CA THR A 93 -1.34 -6.60 -1.24
C THR A 93 -0.50 -7.82 -0.86
N HIS A 94 -0.07 -8.61 -1.84
CA HIS A 94 0.82 -9.75 -1.63
C HIS A 94 2.23 -9.34 -1.20
N LYS A 95 2.81 -8.30 -1.81
CA LYS A 95 4.20 -7.86 -1.51
C LYS A 95 4.36 -7.32 -0.08
N GLU A 96 3.41 -6.52 0.39
CA GLU A 96 3.38 -6.02 1.78
C GLU A 96 3.27 -7.17 2.80
N SER A 97 2.59 -8.27 2.46
CA SER A 97 2.53 -9.45 3.31
C SER A 97 3.91 -10.11 3.49
N SER A 98 4.74 -10.11 2.45
CA SER A 98 6.10 -10.67 2.49
C SER A 98 7.06 -9.76 3.26
N VAL A 99 7.02 -8.45 3.03
CA VAL A 99 7.86 -7.47 3.74
C VAL A 99 7.52 -7.41 5.24
N SER A 100 6.24 -7.42 5.59
CA SER A 100 5.80 -7.42 6.98
C SER A 100 6.23 -8.68 7.74
N LYS A 101 6.17 -9.86 7.11
CA LYS A 101 6.69 -11.13 7.67
C LYS A 101 8.21 -11.06 7.92
N LEU A 102 8.99 -10.53 6.96
CA LEU A 102 10.44 -10.39 7.09
C LEU A 102 10.81 -9.40 8.22
N ASN A 103 10.08 -8.29 8.35
CA ASN A 103 10.30 -7.31 9.42
C ASN A 103 9.93 -7.88 10.81
N LEU A 104 8.86 -8.68 10.92
CA LEU A 104 8.53 -9.39 12.17
C LEU A 104 9.61 -10.39 12.56
N SER A 105 10.11 -11.16 11.60
CA SER A 105 11.20 -12.13 11.83
C SER A 105 12.47 -11.44 12.34
N LYS A 106 12.89 -10.34 11.69
CA LYS A 106 14.05 -9.55 12.13
C LYS A 106 13.83 -8.92 13.52
N LYS A 107 12.62 -8.45 13.81
CA LYS A 107 12.30 -7.88 15.13
C LYS A 107 12.41 -8.93 16.24
N LYS A 108 11.91 -10.16 16.02
CA LYS A 108 12.05 -11.27 16.98
C LYS A 108 13.52 -11.62 17.25
N LYS A 109 14.36 -11.66 16.22
CA LYS A 109 15.80 -11.94 16.34
C LYS A 109 16.61 -10.86 17.07
N ASN A 110 16.13 -9.61 17.10
CA ASN A 110 16.80 -8.50 17.79
C ASN A 110 16.30 -8.30 19.23
N LEU A 111 15.31 -9.08 19.67
CA LEU A 111 14.73 -9.07 21.03
C LEU A 111 15.19 -10.27 21.87
N THR A 112 15.98 -11.17 21.28
CA THR A 112 16.64 -12.30 21.92
C THR A 112 18.13 -11.99 21.96
#